data_AF-A0A1Y4DUC3-F1
#
_entry.id   AF-A0A1Y4DUC3-F1
#
_cell.length_a   1.000
_cell.length_b   1.000
_cell.length_c   1.000
_cell.angle_alpha   90.00
_cell.angle_beta   90.00
_cell.angle_gamma   90.00
#
_symmetry.space_group_name_H-M   'P 1'
#
loop_
_entity.id
_entity.type
_entity.pdbx_description
1 polymer ?
#
loop_
_entity_poly.entity_id
_entity_poly.type
_entity_poly.pdbx_seq_one_letter_code
_entity_poly.pdbx_strand_id
1 'polypeptide(L)' 'MHIGQLIKQEMDKQGKTVSWLARELSYCRTNVYKIYDKKSIDTDLLLRISILLKHDFFACYSNELK' A
#
# COMPACT_ATOMS: atom_id res chain seq x y z
N MET A 1 9.82 -4.82 9.11
CA MET A 1 8.61 -4.76 8.27
C MET A 1 8.90 -4.42 6.79
N HIS A 2 8.04 -4.87 5.85
CA HIS A 2 8.08 -4.52 4.42
C HIS A 2 6.70 -4.01 3.94
N ILE A 3 6.51 -2.70 3.88
CA ILE A 3 5.18 -2.08 3.71
C ILE A 3 4.52 -2.42 2.38
N GLY A 4 5.30 -2.54 1.30
CA GLY A 4 4.78 -2.92 -0.02
C GLY A 4 4.07 -4.28 -0.04
N GLN A 5 4.57 -5.25 0.74
CA GLN A 5 3.96 -6.57 0.83
C GLN A 5 2.69 -6.56 1.68
N LEU A 6 2.66 -5.73 2.74
CA LEU A 6 1.45 -5.55 3.55
C LEU A 6 0.31 -4.92 2.74
N ILE A 7 0.63 -3.92 1.91
CA ILE A 7 -0.33 -3.31 0.99
C ILE A 7 -0.87 -4.36 0.01
N LYS A 8 0.01 -5.21 -0.54
CA LYS A 8 -0.40 -6.30 -1.43
C LYS A 8 -1.32 -7.29 -0.72
N GLN A 9 -1.00 -7.70 0.51
CA GLN A 9 -1.84 -8.61 1.29
C GLN A 9 -3.22 -8.04 1.57
N GLU A 10 -3.32 -6.75 1.92
CA GLU A 10 -4.61 -6.11 2.16
C GLU A 10 -5.42 -5.93 0.86
N MET A 11 -4.75 -5.64 -0.26
CA MET A 11 -5.36 -5.65 -1.60
C MET A 11 -5.97 -7.01 -1.94
N ASP A 12 -5.20 -8.08 -1.75
CA ASP A 12 -5.63 -9.47 -2.01
C ASP A 12 -6.81 -9.85 -1.11
N LYS A 13 -6.74 -9.51 0.18
CA LYS A 13 -7.82 -9.72 1.16
C LYS A 13 -9.12 -9.01 0.78
N GLN A 14 -9.03 -7.81 0.21
CA GLN A 14 -10.19 -7.05 -0.27
C GLN A 14 -10.63 -7.44 -1.70
N GLY A 15 -9.94 -8.39 -2.35
CA GLY A 15 -10.21 -8.79 -3.74
C GLY A 15 -9.93 -7.69 -4.77
N LYS A 16 -9.11 -6.70 -4.41
CA LYS A 16 -8.78 -5.55 -5.27
C LYS A 16 -7.62 -5.91 -6.20
N THR A 17 -7.71 -5.47 -7.46
CA THR A 17 -6.70 -5.79 -8.48
C THR A 17 -5.63 -4.70 -8.58
N VAL A 18 -4.45 -5.06 -9.11
CA VAL A 18 -3.39 -4.09 -9.43
C VAL A 18 -3.90 -2.96 -10.33
N SER A 19 -4.76 -3.28 -11.31
CA SER A 19 -5.38 -2.29 -12.19
C SER A 19 -6.28 -1.30 -11.44
N TRP A 20 -6.98 -1.76 -10.40
CA TRP A 20 -7.79 -0.90 -9.54
C TRP A 20 -6.90 0.12 -8.82
N LEU A 21 -5.86 -0.34 -8.12
CA LEU A 21 -4.99 0.57 -7.37
C LEU A 21 -4.22 1.54 -8.28
N ALA A 22 -3.80 1.07 -9.45
CA ALA A 22 -3.19 1.90 -10.48
C ALA A 22 -4.13 3.04 -10.90
N ARG A 23 -5.41 2.73 -11.16
CA ARG A 23 -6.43 3.73 -11.50
C ARG A 23 -6.63 4.75 -10.38
N GLU A 24 -6.85 4.29 -9.15
CA GLU A 24 -7.11 5.18 -7.99
C GLU A 24 -5.92 6.09 -7.68
N LEU A 25 -4.70 5.63 -7.91
CA LEU A 25 -3.49 6.44 -7.72
C LEU A 25 -3.11 7.29 -8.94
N SER A 26 -3.81 7.14 -10.07
CA SER A 26 -3.42 7.71 -11.38
C SER A 26 -2.03 7.25 -11.84
N TYR A 27 -1.70 5.99 -11.57
CA TYR A 27 -0.42 5.35 -11.85
C TYR A 27 -0.55 4.27 -12.94
N CYS A 28 0.58 3.86 -13.52
CA CYS A 28 0.65 2.66 -14.34
C CYS A 28 0.77 1.40 -13.47
N ARG A 29 0.34 0.24 -13.99
CA ARG A 29 0.45 -1.07 -13.31
C ARG A 29 1.89 -1.37 -12.86
N THR A 30 2.89 -1.00 -13.66
CA THR A 30 4.32 -1.14 -13.34
C THR A 30 4.73 -0.37 -12.09
N ASN A 31 4.14 0.80 -11.83
CA ASN A 31 4.40 1.55 -10.60
C ASN A 31 3.84 0.84 -9.38
N VAL A 32 2.68 0.20 -9.51
CA VAL A 32 2.08 -0.58 -8.42
C VAL A 32 2.93 -1.81 -8.09
N TYR A 33 3.45 -2.52 -9.08
CA TYR A 33 4.40 -3.61 -8.83
C TYR A 33 5.65 -3.11 -8.10
N LYS A 34 6.22 -1.96 -8.51
CA LYS A 34 7.34 -1.34 -7.79
C LYS A 34 7.01 -0.96 -6.35
N ILE A 35 5.77 -0.57 -6.04
CA ILE A 35 5.32 -0.32 -4.65
C ILE A 35 5.41 -1.61 -3.84
N TYR A 36 5.02 -2.75 -4.40
CA TYR A 36 5.07 -4.04 -3.70
C TYR A 36 6.50 -4.50 -3.38
N ASP A 37 7.48 -4.10 -4.18
CA ASP A 37 8.91 -4.40 -3.97
C ASP A 37 9.60 -3.44 -2.98
N LYS A 38 8.91 -2.38 -2.54
CA LYS A 38 9.46 -1.36 -1.65
C LYS A 38 9.26 -1.71 -0.18
N LYS A 39 10.37 -1.84 0.56
CA LYS A 39 10.35 -2.04 2.03
C LYS A 39 9.67 -0.87 2.76
N SER A 40 9.89 0.34 2.28
CA SER A 40 9.25 1.58 2.73
C SER A 40 8.86 2.43 1.52
N ILE A 41 7.80 3.22 1.67
CA ILE A 41 7.36 4.18 0.66
C ILE A 41 7.21 5.57 1.31
N ASP A 42 7.08 6.58 0.47
CA ASP A 42 6.79 7.94 0.94
C ASP A 42 5.50 7.99 1.76
N THR A 43 5.47 8.86 2.76
CA THR A 43 4.36 8.97 3.72
C THR A 43 3.06 9.50 3.10
N ASP A 44 3.13 10.39 2.10
CA ASP A 44 1.95 10.84 1.36
C ASP A 44 1.34 9.68 0.57
N LEU A 45 2.19 8.91 -0.12
CA LEU A 45 1.75 7.73 -0.86
C LEU A 45 1.13 6.68 0.07
N LEU A 46 1.75 6.44 1.23
CA LEU A 46 1.21 5.52 2.23
C LEU A 46 -0.15 5.98 2.74
N LEU A 47 -0.30 7.28 3.05
CA LEU A 47 -1.56 7.86 3.48
C LEU A 47 -2.66 7.73 2.44
N ARG A 48 -2.36 8.02 1.17
CA ARG A 48 -3.31 7.86 0.07
C ARG A 48 -3.78 6.41 -0.05
N ILE A 49 -2.85 5.45 -0.01
CA ILE A 49 -3.19 4.02 -0.06
C ILE A 49 -4.01 3.60 1.17
N SER A 50 -3.65 4.09 2.36
CA SER A 50 -4.41 3.87 3.60
C SER A 50 -5.87 4.31 3.46
N ILE A 51 -6.11 5.50 2.90
CA ILE A 51 -7.45 6.03 2.69
C ILE A 51 -8.22 5.18 1.66
N LEU A 52 -7.59 4.85 0.53
CA LEU A 52 -8.20 4.04 -0.53
C LEU A 52 -8.57 2.62 -0.07
N LEU A 53 -7.76 2.03 0.80
CA LEU A 53 -7.99 0.70 1.37
C LEU A 53 -8.76 0.73 2.70
N LYS A 54 -9.05 1.92 3.24
CA LYS A 54 -9.64 2.10 4.58
C LYS A 54 -8.91 1.27 5.65
N HIS A 55 -7.58 1.26 5.56
CA HIS A 55 -6.70 0.48 6.42
C HIS A 55 -5.56 1.36 6.91
N ASP A 56 -5.32 1.37 8.22
CA ASP A 56 -4.22 2.14 8.81
C ASP A 56 -2.90 1.37 8.73
N PHE A 57 -2.11 1.66 7.71
CA PHE A 57 -0.77 1.08 7.56
C PHE A 57 0.27 1.75 8.47
N PHE A 58 -0.03 2.93 9.06
CA PHE A 58 0.88 3.60 9.99
C PHE A 58 0.91 2.88 11.34
N ALA A 59 -0.19 2.24 11.74
CA ALA A 59 -0.26 1.40 12.93
C ALA A 59 0.86 0.34 12.97
N CYS A 60 1.29 -0.18 11.82
CA CYS A 60 2.39 -1.14 11.76
C CYS A 60 3.72 -0.52 12.22
N TYR A 61 3.99 0.74 11.88
CA TYR A 61 5.16 1.48 12.36
C TYR A 61 5.03 1.86 13.83
N SER A 62 3.85 2.33 14.25
CA SER A 62 3.59 2.67 15.65
C SER A 62 3.76 1.46 16.58
N ASN A 63 3.49 0.25 16.11
CA ASN A 63 3.69 -0.96 16.90
C ASN A 63 5.17 -1.35 17.04
N GLU A 64 6.03 -1.00 16.09
CA GLU A 64 7.49 -1.21 16.21
C GLU A 64 8.15 -0.21 17.17
N LEU A 65 7.50 0.92 17.47
CA LEU A 65 8.00 1.93 18.42
C LEU A 65 7.68 1.62 19.89
N LYS A 66 6.87 0.59 20.16
CA LYS A 66 6.51 0.14 21.51
C LYS A 66 7.46 -0.95 21.98
#